data_AF-A0A818IE38-F1
#
_entry.id   AF-A0A818IE38-F1
#
_cell.length_a   1.000
_cell.length_b   1.000
_cell.length_c   1.000
_cell.angle_alpha   90.00
_cell.angle_beta   90.00
_cell.angle_gamma   90.00
#
_symmetry.space_group_name_H-M   'P 1'
#
loop_
_entity.id
_entity.type
_entity.pdbx_description
1 polymer ?
#
loop_
_entity_poly.entity_id
_entity_poly.type
_entity_poly.pdbx_seq_one_letter_code
_entity_poly.pdbx_strand_id
1 'polypeptide(L)'
;MRTRCPVMQGETEQHQLQLIASLCGSIEPSVWPDVDLLPLYNKMKLLEGERRKVYDRLKPYIQEPLALNLIDRLLILDPKQRIDADNAFDSDFFYSDPPVADLKELLSKYHSMFDLKQTSRNLNHQKSKFLNLPCEPIY
;
A
#
# COMPACT_ATOMS: atom_id res chain seq x y z
N MET A 1 5.63 4.01 -4.27
CA MET A 1 4.51 3.88 -3.30
C MET A 1 3.99 5.26 -2.92
N ARG A 2 2.79 5.64 -3.37
CA ARG A 2 2.27 7.03 -3.23
C ARG A 2 1.23 7.23 -2.11
N THR A 3 0.46 6.21 -1.72
CA THR A 3 -0.60 6.33 -0.70
C THR A 3 -0.07 6.50 0.72
N ARG A 4 1.21 6.17 0.98
CA ARG A 4 1.88 6.24 2.30
C ARG A 4 1.27 5.37 3.41
N CYS A 5 0.09 4.80 3.18
CA CYS A 5 -0.57 3.79 4.01
C CYS A 5 -1.15 2.65 3.15
N PRO A 6 -1.42 1.47 3.73
CA PRO A 6 -2.08 0.37 3.03
C PRO A 6 -3.46 0.79 2.52
N VAL A 7 -3.78 0.42 1.27
CA VAL A 7 -5.05 0.80 0.60
C VAL A 7 -6.25 0.07 1.20
N MET A 8 -6.06 -1.13 1.74
CA MET A 8 -7.08 -1.94 2.39
C MET A 8 -6.57 -2.37 3.76
N GLN A 9 -7.22 -1.90 4.83
CA GLN A 9 -6.82 -2.12 6.22
C GLN A 9 -7.95 -2.83 6.98
N GLY A 10 -8.15 -4.11 6.68
CA GLY A 10 -9.14 -4.93 7.36
C GLY A 10 -8.62 -5.40 8.72
N GLU A 11 -9.47 -5.29 9.74
CA GLU A 11 -9.18 -5.80 11.09
C GLU A 11 -9.48 -7.30 11.24
N THR A 12 -10.34 -7.84 10.37
CA THR A 12 -10.72 -9.26 10.31
C THR A 12 -10.73 -9.72 8.86
N GLU A 13 -10.67 -11.03 8.61
CA GLU A 13 -10.74 -11.60 7.24
C GLU A 13 -12.02 -11.17 6.51
N GLN A 14 -13.15 -11.18 7.23
CA GLN A 14 -14.45 -10.76 6.72
C GLN A 14 -14.47 -9.28 6.34
N HIS A 15 -13.90 -8.41 7.19
CA HIS A 15 -13.77 -6.98 6.89
C HIS A 15 -12.79 -6.77 5.71
N GLN A 16 -11.69 -7.50 5.65
CA GLN A 16 -10.73 -7.43 4.54
C GLN A 16 -11.39 -7.79 3.20
N LEU A 17 -12.22 -8.84 3.15
CA LEU A 17 -12.98 -9.20 1.95
C LEU A 17 -13.98 -8.11 1.53
N GLN A 18 -14.63 -7.46 2.50
CA GLN A 18 -15.51 -6.33 2.20
C GLN A 18 -14.73 -5.15 1.59
N LEU A 19 -13.55 -4.83 2.11
CA LEU A 19 -12.70 -3.78 1.56
C LEU A 19 -12.22 -4.11 0.14
N ILE A 20 -11.84 -5.38 -0.09
CA ILE A 20 -11.46 -5.87 -1.42
C ILE A 20 -12.65 -5.72 -2.38
N ALA A 21 -13.84 -6.20 -2.00
CA ALA A 21 -15.01 -6.11 -2.86
C ALA A 21 -15.44 -4.65 -3.15
N SER A 22 -15.35 -3.78 -2.15
CA SER A 22 -15.65 -2.35 -2.30
C SER A 22 -14.72 -1.62 -3.28
N LEU A 23 -13.45 -2.06 -3.36
CA LEU A 23 -12.45 -1.45 -4.23
C LEU A 23 -12.39 -2.13 -5.61
N CYS A 24 -12.27 -3.46 -5.63
CA CYS A 24 -12.02 -4.27 -6.82
C CYS A 24 -13.30 -4.71 -7.54
N GLY A 25 -14.47 -4.50 -6.94
CA GLY A 25 -15.77 -4.97 -7.43
C GLY A 25 -16.24 -6.24 -6.70
N SER A 26 -17.52 -6.57 -6.83
CA SER A 26 -18.10 -7.77 -6.24
C SER A 26 -17.37 -9.04 -6.69
N ILE A 27 -17.19 -9.96 -5.74
CA ILE A 27 -16.59 -11.27 -5.99
C ILE A 27 -17.72 -12.19 -6.47
N GLU A 28 -17.86 -12.32 -7.78
CA GLU A 28 -18.93 -13.09 -8.43
C GLU A 28 -18.40 -13.92 -9.62
N PRO A 29 -19.09 -15.00 -10.03
CA PRO A 29 -18.63 -15.88 -11.11
C PRO A 29 -18.48 -15.20 -12.47
N SER A 30 -19.13 -14.05 -12.69
CA SER A 30 -19.02 -13.25 -13.92
C SER A 30 -17.61 -12.66 -14.10
N VAL A 31 -16.93 -12.30 -13.00
CA VAL A 31 -15.58 -11.71 -13.00
C VAL A 31 -14.49 -12.69 -12.58
N TRP A 32 -14.85 -13.71 -11.80
CA TRP A 32 -13.95 -14.78 -11.38
C TRP A 32 -14.59 -16.15 -11.63
N PRO A 33 -14.34 -16.74 -12.81
CA PRO A 33 -14.77 -18.11 -13.11
C PRO A 33 -14.19 -19.09 -12.08
N ASP A 34 -14.99 -20.04 -11.61
CA ASP A 34 -14.63 -21.04 -10.59
C ASP A 34 -14.56 -20.51 -9.15
N VAL A 35 -14.98 -19.27 -8.88
CA VAL A 35 -14.99 -18.71 -7.50
C VAL A 35 -15.93 -19.49 -6.57
N ASP A 36 -16.99 -20.05 -7.13
CA ASP A 36 -17.98 -20.91 -6.46
C ASP A 36 -17.41 -22.27 -6.03
N LEU A 37 -16.32 -22.73 -6.66
CA LEU A 37 -15.60 -23.93 -6.25
C LEU A 37 -14.79 -23.72 -4.96
N LEU A 38 -14.59 -22.47 -4.53
CA LEU A 38 -13.82 -22.19 -3.32
C LEU A 38 -14.62 -22.62 -2.07
N PRO A 39 -13.97 -23.32 -1.11
CA PRO A 39 -14.66 -23.95 0.02
C PRO A 39 -15.34 -22.97 0.98
N LEU A 40 -14.94 -21.70 0.93
CA LEU A 40 -15.45 -20.63 1.80
C LEU A 40 -16.41 -19.67 1.08
N TYR A 41 -16.56 -19.75 -0.24
CA TYR A 41 -17.34 -18.78 -1.02
C TYR A 41 -18.79 -18.68 -0.53
N ASN A 42 -19.46 -19.83 -0.37
CA ASN A 42 -20.84 -19.89 0.13
C ASN A 42 -20.98 -19.78 1.66
N LYS A 43 -19.86 -19.70 2.40
CA LYS A 43 -19.85 -19.63 3.87
C LYS A 43 -19.60 -18.22 4.38
N MET A 44 -19.07 -17.34 3.55
CA MET A 44 -18.73 -15.96 3.89
C MET A 44 -19.76 -15.01 3.32
N LYS A 45 -19.97 -13.88 4.00
CA LYS A 45 -20.87 -12.84 3.51
C LYS A 45 -20.12 -11.92 2.55
N LEU A 46 -20.35 -12.04 1.25
CA LEU A 46 -19.71 -11.17 0.26
C LEU A 46 -20.57 -9.94 -0.04
N LEU A 47 -19.93 -8.84 -0.43
CA LEU A 47 -20.63 -7.65 -0.91
C LEU A 47 -21.01 -7.84 -2.37
N GLU A 48 -22.28 -7.64 -2.67
CA GLU A 48 -22.87 -7.76 -4.01
C GLU A 48 -23.19 -6.38 -4.59
N GLY A 49 -23.22 -6.27 -5.93
CA GLY A 49 -23.54 -5.03 -6.63
C GLY A 49 -22.45 -3.95 -6.60
N GLU A 50 -21.27 -4.25 -6.08
CA GLU A 50 -20.14 -3.34 -6.09
C GLU A 50 -19.45 -3.33 -7.45
N ARG A 51 -19.30 -2.14 -8.02
CA ARG A 51 -18.51 -1.94 -9.23
C ARG A 51 -17.05 -1.74 -8.88
N ARG A 52 -16.16 -2.18 -9.76
CA ARG A 52 -14.73 -1.93 -9.66
C ARG A 52 -14.43 -0.43 -9.68
N LYS A 53 -13.69 0.05 -8.69
CA LYS A 53 -13.35 1.47 -8.46
C LYS A 53 -11.83 1.70 -8.27
N VAL A 54 -10.99 0.71 -8.56
CA VAL A 54 -9.53 0.78 -8.38
C VAL A 54 -8.94 2.01 -9.05
N TYR A 55 -9.24 2.21 -10.33
CA TYR A 55 -8.74 3.34 -11.10
C TYR A 55 -9.15 4.68 -10.47
N ASP A 56 -10.45 4.87 -10.20
CA ASP A 56 -10.99 6.12 -9.66
C ASP A 56 -10.46 6.43 -8.25
N ARG A 57 -10.31 5.40 -7.40
CA ARG A 57 -9.80 5.54 -6.04
C ARG A 57 -8.31 5.88 -6.00
N LEU A 58 -7.53 5.36 -6.94
CA LEU A 58 -6.08 5.56 -6.95
C LEU A 58 -5.65 6.79 -7.77
N LYS A 59 -6.49 7.25 -8.70
CA LYS A 59 -6.22 8.43 -9.55
C LYS A 59 -5.79 9.69 -8.79
N PRO A 60 -6.37 10.06 -7.62
CA PRO A 60 -5.92 11.22 -6.85
C PRO A 60 -4.49 11.09 -6.31
N TYR A 61 -4.03 9.85 -6.11
CA TYR A 61 -2.72 9.56 -5.52
C TYR A 61 -1.66 9.25 -6.57
N ILE A 62 -2.06 8.79 -7.75
CA ILE A 62 -1.16 8.33 -8.81
C ILE A 62 -1.44 9.14 -10.08
N GLN A 63 -0.56 10.10 -10.33
CA GLN A 63 -0.66 10.99 -11.49
C GLN A 63 -0.32 10.31 -12.82
N GLU A 64 0.42 9.20 -12.76
CA GLU A 64 0.93 8.48 -13.94
C GLU A 64 -0.08 7.44 -14.42
N PRO A 65 -0.69 7.60 -15.61
CA PRO A 65 -1.72 6.67 -16.10
C PRO A 65 -1.22 5.24 -16.31
N LEU A 66 0.05 5.07 -16.74
CA LEU A 66 0.63 3.74 -16.95
C LEU A 66 0.78 2.99 -15.62
N ALA A 67 1.15 3.70 -14.56
CA ALA A 67 1.23 3.16 -13.20
C ALA A 67 -0.16 2.73 -12.68
N LEU A 68 -1.18 3.56 -12.93
CA LEU A 68 -2.57 3.23 -12.57
C LEU A 68 -3.04 1.97 -13.28
N ASN A 69 -2.76 1.86 -14.59
CA ASN A 69 -3.15 0.70 -15.38
C ASN A 69 -2.45 -0.57 -14.89
N LEU A 70 -1.15 -0.51 -14.58
CA LEU A 70 -0.42 -1.64 -14.03
C LEU A 70 -1.01 -2.10 -12.68
N ILE A 71 -1.31 -1.17 -11.77
CA ILE A 71 -1.93 -1.50 -10.47
C ILE A 71 -3.33 -2.09 -10.67
N ASP A 72 -4.09 -1.58 -11.63
CA ASP A 72 -5.40 -2.15 -11.97
C ASP A 72 -5.28 -3.62 -12.38
N ARG A 73 -4.31 -3.97 -13.24
CA ARG A 73 -4.06 -5.38 -13.63
C ARG A 73 -3.55 -6.25 -12.48
N LEU A 74 -2.75 -5.67 -11.57
CA LEU A 74 -2.27 -6.38 -10.37
C LEU A 74 -3.38 -6.68 -9.36
N LEU A 75 -4.44 -5.87 -9.34
CA LEU A 75 -5.58 -6.00 -8.41
C LEU A 75 -6.80 -6.69 -9.05
N ILE A 76 -6.59 -7.54 -10.07
CA ILE A 76 -7.63 -8.40 -10.62
C ILE A 76 -7.98 -9.51 -9.61
N LEU A 77 -9.28 -9.76 -9.43
CA LEU A 77 -9.78 -10.74 -8.46
C LEU A 77 -9.36 -12.17 -8.85
N ASP A 78 -9.69 -12.58 -10.07
CA ASP A 78 -9.32 -13.88 -10.61
C ASP A 78 -7.79 -14.01 -10.77
N PRO A 79 -7.13 -14.93 -10.05
CA PRO A 79 -5.69 -15.12 -10.17
C PRO A 79 -5.25 -15.61 -11.56
N LYS A 80 -6.12 -16.27 -12.33
CA LYS A 80 -5.80 -16.73 -13.70
C LYS A 80 -5.69 -15.57 -14.69
N GLN A 81 -6.41 -14.47 -14.43
CA GLN A 81 -6.41 -13.26 -15.24
C GLN A 81 -5.48 -12.17 -14.69
N ARG A 82 -5.04 -12.30 -13.44
CA ARG A 82 -4.11 -11.36 -12.80
C ARG A 82 -2.75 -11.45 -13.49
N ILE A 83 -2.16 -10.28 -13.76
CA ILE A 83 -0.85 -10.19 -14.39
C ILE A 83 0.23 -10.88 -13.53
N ASP A 84 1.13 -11.62 -14.16
CA ASP A 84 2.29 -12.22 -13.51
C ASP A 84 3.47 -11.23 -13.42
N ALA A 85 4.57 -11.66 -12.80
CA ALA A 85 5.72 -10.80 -12.59
C ALA A 85 6.43 -10.40 -13.89
N ASP A 86 6.56 -11.34 -14.84
CA ASP A 86 7.26 -11.11 -16.11
C ASP A 86 6.48 -10.12 -16.98
N ASN A 87 5.17 -10.33 -17.16
CA ASN A 87 4.33 -9.40 -17.90
C ASN A 87 4.19 -8.04 -17.20
N ALA A 88 4.24 -8.00 -15.87
CA ALA A 88 4.24 -6.73 -15.13
C ALA A 88 5.53 -5.94 -15.37
N PHE A 89 6.68 -6.62 -15.39
CA PHE A 89 7.97 -6.02 -15.69
C PHE A 89 8.02 -5.48 -17.12
N ASP A 90 7.41 -6.20 -18.06
CA ASP A 90 7.31 -5.80 -19.48
C ASP A 90 6.27 -4.71 -19.76
N SER A 91 5.65 -4.12 -18.73
CA SER A 91 4.69 -3.04 -18.91
C SER A 91 5.36 -1.71 -19.31
N ASP A 92 4.68 -0.94 -20.16
CA ASP A 92 5.13 0.37 -20.63
C ASP A 92 5.52 1.33 -19.49
N PHE A 93 4.94 1.14 -18.30
CA PHE A 93 5.28 1.92 -17.11
C PHE A 93 6.78 1.92 -16.77
N PHE A 94 7.49 0.82 -17.01
CA PHE A 94 8.93 0.74 -16.72
C PHE A 94 9.82 1.30 -17.83
N TYR A 95 9.27 1.50 -19.03
CA TYR A 95 9.99 1.94 -20.22
C TYR A 95 9.61 3.36 -20.67
N SER A 96 8.59 3.97 -20.07
CA SER A 96 8.18 5.34 -20.32
C SER A 96 9.09 6.35 -19.64
N ASP A 97 9.26 7.52 -20.25
CA ASP A 97 9.99 8.63 -19.62
C ASP A 97 9.22 9.20 -18.40
N PRO A 98 9.93 9.53 -17.29
CA PRO A 98 11.37 9.37 -17.08
C PRO A 98 11.75 7.91 -16.79
N PRO A 99 12.92 7.46 -17.25
CA PRO A 99 13.39 6.10 -16.98
C PRO A 99 13.55 5.87 -15.48
N VAL A 100 13.50 4.60 -15.08
CA VAL A 100 13.78 4.17 -13.70
C VAL A 100 15.10 4.76 -13.20
N ALA A 101 15.00 5.70 -12.27
CA ALA A 101 16.15 6.42 -11.70
C ALA A 101 16.80 5.65 -10.55
N ASP A 102 18.09 5.89 -10.34
CA ASP A 102 18.81 5.38 -9.17
C ASP A 102 18.19 5.92 -7.87
N LEU A 103 18.00 5.03 -6.90
CA LEU A 103 17.41 5.35 -5.61
C LEU A 103 18.39 6.07 -4.68
N LYS A 104 19.66 6.23 -5.06
CA LYS A 104 20.72 6.82 -4.24
C LYS A 104 20.38 8.18 -3.64
N GLU A 105 19.71 9.08 -4.39
CA GLU A 105 19.28 10.39 -3.87
C GLU A 105 18.10 10.27 -2.89
N LEU A 106 17.21 9.30 -3.07
CA LEU A 106 16.17 9.03 -2.10
C LEU A 106 16.77 8.44 -0.83
N LEU A 107 17.69 7.47 -0.97
CA LEU A 107 18.32 6.78 0.14
C LEU A 107 19.22 7.69 0.97
N SER A 108 19.87 8.68 0.38
CA SER A 108 20.67 9.67 1.11
C SER A 108 19.84 10.52 2.09
N LYS A 109 18.52 10.61 1.87
CA LYS A 109 17.56 11.29 2.77
C LYS A 109 17.20 10.45 4.00
N TYR A 110 17.51 9.16 4.00
CA TYR A 110 17.22 8.25 5.10
C TYR A 110 18.50 7.84 5.81
N HIS A 111 18.62 8.22 7.09
CA HIS A 111 19.67 7.70 7.97
C HIS A 111 19.43 6.23 8.26
N SER A 112 20.50 5.43 8.29
CA SER A 112 20.36 4.02 8.65
C SER A 112 19.76 3.91 10.06
N MET A 113 19.04 2.82 10.31
CA MET A 113 18.49 2.56 11.65
C MET A 113 19.59 2.47 12.72
N PHE A 114 20.82 2.20 12.31
CA PHE A 114 22.03 2.28 13.14
C PHE A 114 22.36 3.73 13.51
N ASP A 115 22.34 4.66 12.55
CA ASP A 115 22.63 6.09 12.77
C ASP A 115 21.55 6.75 13.63
N LEU A 116 20.27 6.46 13.38
CA LEU A 116 19.17 6.99 14.21
C LEU A 116 19.29 6.56 15.68
N LYS A 117 19.71 5.32 15.93
CA LYS A 117 19.96 4.81 17.29
C LYS A 117 21.18 5.47 17.92
N GLN A 118 22.22 5.80 17.16
CA GLN A 118 23.37 6.55 17.67
C GLN A 118 23.00 8.00 18.00
N THR A 119 22.22 8.67 17.14
CA THR A 119 21.73 10.03 17.41
C THR A 119 20.81 10.06 18.63
N SER A 120 19.92 9.08 18.80
CA SER A 120 19.09 8.96 20.02
C SER A 120 19.92 8.70 21.28
N ARG A 121 20.97 7.86 21.21
CA ARG A 121 21.93 7.67 22.32
C ARG A 121 22.69 8.96 22.66
N ASN A 122 23.11 9.72 21.65
CA ASN A 122 23.83 10.98 21.83
C ASN A 122 22.94 12.11 22.37
N LEU A 123 21.66 12.18 21.95
CA LEU A 123 20.65 13.10 22.51
C LEU A 123 20.33 12.77 23.97
N ASN A 124 20.24 11.48 24.31
CA ASN A 124 20.06 11.04 25.69
C ASN A 124 21.30 11.31 26.55
N HIS A 125 22.51 11.25 25.97
CA HIS A 125 23.75 11.62 26.65
C HIS A 125 23.92 13.14 26.86
N GLN A 126 23.36 13.97 25.97
CA GLN A 126 23.33 15.43 26.17
C GLN A 126 22.26 15.88 27.17
N LYS A 127 21.13 15.16 27.30
CA LYS A 127 20.13 15.44 28.35
C LYS A 127 20.61 15.14 29.78
N SER A 128 21.66 14.34 29.95
CA SER A 128 22.26 14.07 31.26
C SER A 128 23.34 15.08 31.72
N LYS A 129 23.54 16.20 31.00
CA LYS A 129 24.53 17.24 31.38
C LYS A 129 23.95 18.65 31.61
N PHE A 130 22.63 18.83 31.56
CA PHE A 130 21.97 20.09 31.93
C PHE A 130 20.70 19.82 32.74
N LEU A 131 20.89 19.43 34.01
CA LEU A 131 19.86 19.53 35.04
C LEU A 131 20.53 20.12 36.27
N ASN A 132 20.48 21.45 36.37
CA ASN A 132 20.57 22.21 37.62
C ASN A 132 20.17 23.66 37.30
N LEU A 133 18.88 23.96 37.48
CA LEU A 133 18.37 25.28 37.81
C LEU A 133 16.92 25.10 38.31
N PRO A 134 16.60 25.49 39.56
CA PRO A 134 15.24 25.41 40.06
C PRO A 134 14.48 26.69 39.66
N CYS A 135 13.24 26.56 39.21
CA CYS A 135 12.29 27.66 39.30
C CYS A 135 10.90 27.13 39.67
N GLU A 136 10.34 27.79 40.67
CA GLU A 136 9.10 27.54 41.39
C GLU A 136 7.81 27.73 40.56
N PRO A 137 6.67 27.18 41.01
CA PRO A 137 5.39 27.41 40.37
C PRO A 137 4.90 28.84 40.57
N ILE A 138 4.40 29.44 39.49
CA ILE A 138 3.56 30.64 39.55
C ILE A 138 2.15 30.17 39.25
N TYR A 139 1.28 30.33 40.27
CA TYR A 139 -0.17 30.08 40.37
C TYR A 139 -0.91 29.50 39.15
#